data_AF-A0A1Z2L2U4-F1
#
_entry.id   AF-A0A1Z2L2U4-F1
#
_cell.length_a   1.000
_cell.length_b   1.000
_cell.length_c   1.000
_cell.angle_alpha   90.00
_cell.angle_beta   90.00
_cell.angle_gamma   90.00
#
_symmetry.space_group_name_H-M   'P 1'
#
loop_
_entity.id
_entity.type
_entity.pdbx_description
1 polymer ?
#
loop_
_entity_poly.entity_id
_entity_poly.type
_entity_poly.pdbx_seq_one_letter_code
_entity_poly.pdbx_strand_id
1 'polypeptide(L)'
;MTSSTPVAAAAADTLIPPVLAEVVRSGFVEGHHRGSLVVLAADGGVELALGDVAGPVYPRSANKPMQAAAVLRAGLELSGERLALAAASHSGETFHLDLVRKMLAELGVAEAELQTPPDLPYDPAEAELYLAAGHVRDRVTMNCSGKHAAMIAACARNGWPVESYLAPGHPLQRLTLQVVEEASGERVGHVGTDGCGAPLMAISLTGLARAFRSFVLAEPGTPERRVADAMRAHPEYVAGTRRPDTWLMRSVPGALSKMGAEAVQAVALPDGRALAFKIDDGAMRATGPVLARGLELLGVESPVVARIAETPLLGGGERVGRSGRRSEGVAGRERGARRSPVPCRGPGAGASGGVPESDIYGREPFLSQVLRTVAARKYPAAFRDTPCGPVTLRPGLLRAPPAAPPPAGPPPPFRPPEYPVGSPHAAP
;
A
#
# COMPACT_ATOMS: atom_id res chain seq x y z
N MET A 1 -7.75 -28.20 33.22
CA MET A 1 -7.73 -26.72 33.27
C MET A 1 -6.28 -26.27 33.28
N THR A 2 -5.67 -26.15 32.11
CA THR A 2 -4.27 -25.71 31.95
C THR A 2 -4.29 -24.21 31.73
N SER A 3 -3.92 -23.47 32.77
CA SER A 3 -3.71 -22.03 32.74
C SER A 3 -2.60 -21.69 31.74
N SER A 4 -2.97 -21.06 30.62
CA SER A 4 -2.02 -20.43 29.70
C SER A 4 -1.83 -18.98 30.12
N THR A 5 -0.72 -18.72 30.79
CA THR A 5 -0.25 -17.36 31.08
C THR A 5 0.01 -16.64 29.75
N PRO A 6 -0.57 -15.45 29.50
CA PRO A 6 -0.24 -14.68 28.32
C PRO A 6 1.21 -14.18 28.46
N VAL A 7 2.04 -14.48 27.47
CA VAL A 7 3.34 -13.82 27.31
C VAL A 7 3.03 -12.38 26.90
N ALA A 8 3.08 -11.47 27.88
CA ALA A 8 3.07 -10.04 27.61
C ALA A 8 4.25 -9.73 26.67
N ALA A 9 3.93 -9.34 25.44
CA ALA A 9 4.91 -8.78 24.53
C ALA A 9 5.43 -7.50 25.19
N ALA A 10 6.65 -7.55 25.71
CA ALA A 10 7.35 -6.37 26.17
C ALA A 10 7.54 -5.46 24.94
N ALA A 11 6.67 -4.45 24.81
CA ALA A 11 6.96 -3.28 24.01
C ALA A 11 8.21 -2.66 24.63
N ALA A 12 9.37 -2.95 24.04
CA ALA A 12 10.58 -2.23 24.39
C ALA A 12 10.33 -0.77 24.01
N ASP A 13 10.35 0.08 25.03
CA ASP A 13 10.34 1.54 24.96
C ASP A 13 11.60 2.02 24.23
N THR A 14 11.66 1.80 22.92
CA THR A 14 12.69 2.41 22.08
C THR A 14 12.24 3.82 21.76
N LEU A 15 12.87 4.81 22.43
CA LEU A 15 12.73 6.25 22.17
C LEU A 15 12.87 6.64 20.69
N ILE A 16 13.44 5.77 19.85
CA ILE A 16 13.64 6.00 18.42
C ILE A 16 12.90 4.89 17.65
N PRO A 17 11.91 5.24 16.80
CA PRO A 17 11.21 4.28 15.96
C PRO A 17 12.16 3.46 15.08
N PRO A 18 11.89 2.16 14.83
CA PRO A 18 12.76 1.30 14.05
C PRO A 18 12.87 1.78 12.60
N VAL A 19 13.97 1.43 11.94
CA VAL A 19 14.13 1.64 10.49
C VAL A 19 13.28 0.61 9.76
N LEU A 20 12.34 1.08 8.93
CA LEU A 20 11.50 0.23 8.08
C LEU A 20 12.02 0.14 6.65
N ALA A 21 12.72 1.17 6.15
CA ALA A 21 13.37 1.14 4.84
C ALA A 21 14.68 1.95 4.82
N GLU A 22 15.61 1.53 3.97
CA GLU A 22 16.85 2.24 3.66
C GLU A 22 16.79 2.83 2.24
N VAL A 23 17.47 3.96 2.05
CA VAL A 23 17.73 4.56 0.73
C VAL A 23 19.16 4.22 0.38
N VAL A 24 19.36 3.42 -0.68
CA VAL A 24 20.68 2.95 -1.10
C VAL A 24 21.00 3.48 -2.48
N ARG A 25 22.03 4.34 -2.58
CA ARG A 25 22.56 4.90 -3.83
C ARG A 25 23.97 4.40 -4.07
N SER A 26 24.22 3.82 -5.23
CA SER A 26 25.53 3.32 -5.64
C SER A 26 26.18 2.40 -4.59
N GLY A 27 25.36 1.58 -3.93
CA GLY A 27 25.80 0.67 -2.85
C GLY A 27 25.95 1.33 -1.47
N PHE A 28 25.79 2.64 -1.34
CA PHE A 28 25.89 3.38 -0.08
C PHE A 28 24.50 3.67 0.52
N VAL A 29 24.31 3.37 1.80
CA VAL A 29 23.09 3.72 2.54
C VAL A 29 23.14 5.20 2.89
N GLU A 30 22.44 6.04 2.12
CA GLU A 30 22.42 7.50 2.31
C GLU A 30 21.26 7.99 3.18
N GLY A 31 20.26 7.15 3.45
CA GLY A 31 19.08 7.55 4.23
C GLY A 31 18.33 6.40 4.87
N HIS A 32 17.59 6.71 5.93
CA HIS A 32 16.76 5.78 6.67
C HIS A 32 15.34 6.35 6.81
N HIS A 33 14.34 5.51 6.57
CA HIS A 33 12.94 5.79 6.84
C HIS A 33 12.51 4.97 8.06
N ARG A 34 12.08 5.68 9.10
CA ARG A 34 11.66 5.09 10.37
C ARG A 34 10.14 5.13 10.51
N GLY A 35 9.59 4.25 11.32
CA GLY A 35 8.16 4.27 11.61
C GLY A 35 7.69 3.02 12.32
N SER A 36 6.39 2.77 12.21
CA SER A 36 5.71 1.68 12.89
C SER A 36 4.97 0.77 11.92
N LEU A 37 4.93 -0.53 12.22
CA LEU A 37 4.27 -1.56 11.40
C LEU A 37 3.67 -2.63 12.30
N VAL A 38 2.43 -3.01 12.03
CA VAL A 38 1.74 -4.13 12.69
C VAL A 38 1.31 -5.16 11.65
N VAL A 39 1.41 -6.44 12.01
CA VAL A 39 0.86 -7.58 11.26
C VAL A 39 -0.07 -8.36 12.18
N LEU A 40 -1.28 -8.60 11.71
CA LEU A 40 -2.29 -9.40 12.37
C LEU A 40 -2.37 -10.80 11.74
N ALA A 41 -2.42 -11.82 12.59
CA ALA A 41 -2.73 -13.19 12.20
C ALA A 41 -4.22 -13.34 11.83
N ALA A 42 -4.58 -14.49 11.25
CA ALA A 42 -5.94 -14.76 10.79
C ALA A 42 -6.98 -14.69 11.92
N ASP A 43 -6.60 -15.07 13.14
CA ASP A 43 -7.43 -14.98 14.35
C ASP A 43 -7.60 -13.54 14.89
N GLY A 44 -6.88 -12.57 14.31
CA GLY A 44 -6.88 -11.17 14.71
C GLY A 44 -5.86 -10.82 15.80
N GLY A 45 -5.07 -11.79 16.27
CA GLY A 45 -3.94 -11.56 17.17
C GLY A 45 -2.80 -10.81 16.47
N VAL A 46 -2.01 -10.05 17.24
CA VAL A 46 -0.81 -9.37 16.71
C VAL A 46 0.32 -10.40 16.58
N GLU A 47 0.76 -10.66 15.35
CA GLU A 47 1.87 -11.57 15.05
C GLU A 47 3.22 -10.84 15.08
N LEU A 48 3.23 -9.59 14.60
CA LEU A 48 4.40 -8.73 14.60
C LEU A 48 3.99 -7.29 14.91
N ALA A 49 4.77 -6.61 15.76
CA ALA A 49 4.69 -5.18 15.98
C ALA A 49 6.12 -4.59 15.98
N LEU A 50 6.31 -3.56 15.16
CA LEU A 50 7.53 -2.76 15.08
C LEU A 50 7.16 -1.32 15.39
N GLY A 51 7.87 -0.66 16.31
CA GLY A 51 7.58 0.72 16.73
C GLY A 51 6.32 0.84 17.59
N ASP A 52 5.83 2.08 17.76
CA ASP A 52 4.55 2.34 18.43
C ASP A 52 3.38 2.07 17.48
N VAL A 53 2.68 0.97 17.71
CA VAL A 53 1.50 0.53 16.94
C VAL A 53 0.17 0.76 17.67
N ALA A 54 0.23 1.29 18.90
CA ALA A 54 -0.91 1.50 19.78
C ALA A 54 -1.24 2.99 19.93
N GLY A 55 -0.26 3.89 19.77
CA GLY A 55 -0.47 5.33 19.73
C GLY A 55 -1.34 5.77 18.55
N PRO A 56 -2.17 6.81 18.72
CA PRO A 56 -3.04 7.29 17.67
C PRO A 56 -2.22 7.94 16.55
N VAL A 57 -2.50 7.53 15.31
CA VAL A 57 -2.02 8.18 14.09
C VAL A 57 -3.22 8.61 13.26
N TYR A 58 -3.04 9.60 12.40
CA TYR A 58 -4.05 9.89 11.38
C TYR A 58 -3.92 8.89 10.23
N PRO A 59 -4.92 8.04 9.94
CA PRO A 59 -4.84 7.12 8.80
C PRO A 59 -4.89 7.84 7.44
N ARG A 60 -5.25 9.13 7.45
CA ARG A 60 -5.51 9.93 6.25
C ARG A 60 -6.48 9.20 5.33
N SER A 61 -6.17 9.14 4.03
CA SER A 61 -7.00 8.47 3.03
C SER A 61 -7.15 6.95 3.22
N ALA A 62 -6.39 6.31 4.12
CA ALA A 62 -6.63 4.91 4.47
C ALA A 62 -7.98 4.73 5.21
N ASN A 63 -8.56 5.80 5.77
CA ASN A 63 -9.83 5.74 6.48
C ASN A 63 -11.09 5.75 5.56
N LYS A 64 -10.91 5.84 4.24
CA LYS A 64 -12.02 6.03 3.30
C LYS A 64 -12.99 4.86 3.14
N PRO A 65 -12.59 3.58 3.30
CA PRO A 65 -13.56 2.49 3.32
C PRO A 65 -14.63 2.70 4.41
N MET A 66 -14.23 3.15 5.60
CA MET A 66 -15.17 3.48 6.69
C MET A 66 -16.09 4.66 6.36
N GLN A 67 -15.58 5.68 5.66
CA GLN A 67 -16.42 6.79 5.17
C GLN A 67 -17.45 6.32 4.12
N ALA A 68 -17.06 5.42 3.21
CA ALA A 68 -17.98 4.84 2.23
C ALA A 68 -19.04 3.93 2.89
N ALA A 69 -18.65 3.14 3.90
CA ALA A 69 -19.58 2.33 4.68
C ALA A 69 -20.58 3.20 5.46
N ALA A 70 -20.13 4.34 6.00
CA ALA A 70 -21.03 5.32 6.63
C ALA A 70 -22.05 5.89 5.64
N VAL A 71 -21.66 6.16 4.40
CA VAL A 71 -22.58 6.58 3.33
C VAL A 71 -23.64 5.51 3.04
N LEU A 72 -23.26 4.23 2.96
CA LEU A 72 -24.21 3.13 2.79
C LEU A 72 -25.14 2.96 4.01
N ARG A 73 -24.59 3.06 5.24
CA ARG A 73 -25.37 3.01 6.49
C ARG A 73 -26.34 4.19 6.63
N ALA A 74 -26.05 5.32 5.99
CA ALA A 74 -26.98 6.44 5.85
C ALA A 74 -28.11 6.17 4.83
N GLY A 75 -28.19 4.96 4.25
CA GLY A 75 -29.26 4.56 3.33
C GLY A 75 -29.08 5.01 1.88
N LEU A 76 -27.89 5.51 1.51
CA LEU A 76 -27.57 5.76 0.11
C LEU A 76 -27.14 4.45 -0.55
N GLU A 77 -27.87 4.00 -1.56
CA GLU A 77 -27.51 2.81 -2.33
C GLU A 77 -26.48 3.15 -3.41
N LEU A 78 -25.24 2.74 -3.20
CA LEU A 78 -24.17 2.78 -4.20
C LEU A 78 -23.66 1.36 -4.48
N SER A 79 -23.22 1.14 -5.71
CA SER A 79 -22.59 -0.11 -6.16
C SER A 79 -21.56 0.15 -7.25
N GLY A 80 -20.81 -0.89 -7.62
CA GLY A 80 -19.83 -0.85 -8.70
C GLY A 80 -18.80 0.26 -8.55
N GLU A 81 -18.53 0.95 -9.66
CA GLU A 81 -17.54 2.03 -9.76
C GLU A 81 -17.86 3.20 -8.82
N ARG A 82 -19.15 3.50 -8.58
CA ARG A 82 -19.56 4.61 -7.71
C ARG A 82 -19.21 4.34 -6.25
N LEU A 83 -19.41 3.11 -5.80
CA LEU A 83 -19.06 2.72 -4.43
C LEU A 83 -17.54 2.64 -4.25
N ALA A 84 -16.81 2.14 -5.26
CA ALA A 84 -15.35 2.18 -5.26
C ALA A 84 -14.83 3.63 -5.20
N LEU A 85 -15.42 4.53 -5.99
CA LEU A 85 -15.08 5.95 -6.02
C LEU A 85 -15.42 6.67 -4.70
N ALA A 86 -16.48 6.27 -4.00
CA ALA A 86 -16.80 6.78 -2.66
C ALA A 86 -15.71 6.45 -1.63
N ALA A 87 -14.97 5.35 -1.81
CA ALA A 87 -13.84 4.96 -0.97
C ALA A 87 -12.47 5.45 -1.50
N ALA A 88 -12.46 6.27 -2.55
CA ALA A 88 -11.26 6.55 -3.34
C ALA A 88 -10.39 7.70 -2.84
N SER A 89 -9.11 7.59 -3.18
CA SER A 89 -8.23 8.75 -3.36
C SER A 89 -7.76 8.70 -4.80
N HIS A 90 -8.66 9.08 -5.71
CA HIS A 90 -8.49 8.81 -7.14
C HIS A 90 -7.30 9.57 -7.73
N SER A 91 -6.72 9.02 -8.79
CA SER A 91 -5.60 9.64 -9.51
C SER A 91 -6.01 10.85 -10.36
N GLY A 92 -7.30 11.03 -10.62
CA GLY A 92 -7.79 12.11 -11.47
C GLY A 92 -7.70 11.80 -12.96
N GLU A 93 -7.49 10.53 -13.34
CA GLU A 93 -7.68 10.07 -14.73
C GLU A 93 -9.12 10.37 -15.19
N THR A 94 -9.31 10.56 -16.50
CA THR A 94 -10.57 11.01 -17.11
C THR A 94 -11.80 10.25 -16.60
N PHE A 95 -11.74 8.91 -16.53
CA PHE A 95 -12.87 8.09 -16.07
C PHE A 95 -13.28 8.36 -14.60
N HIS A 96 -12.36 8.84 -13.77
CA HIS A 96 -12.69 9.28 -12.42
C HIS A 96 -13.50 10.58 -12.47
N LEU A 97 -12.97 11.58 -13.18
CA LEU A 97 -13.56 12.91 -13.24
C LEU A 97 -14.96 12.83 -13.87
N ASP A 98 -15.11 12.05 -14.94
CA ASP A 98 -16.39 11.83 -15.59
C ASP A 98 -17.42 11.19 -14.64
N LEU A 99 -17.00 10.24 -13.81
CA LEU A 99 -17.89 9.61 -12.84
C LEU A 99 -18.25 10.56 -11.68
N VAL A 100 -17.31 11.39 -11.20
CA VAL A 100 -17.60 12.44 -10.21
C VAL A 100 -18.65 13.40 -10.77
N ARG A 101 -18.45 13.90 -11.99
CA ARG A 101 -19.38 14.82 -12.66
C ARG A 101 -20.75 14.20 -12.87
N LYS A 102 -20.79 12.93 -13.29
CA LYS A 102 -22.04 12.17 -13.44
C LYS A 102 -22.78 12.07 -12.11
N MET A 103 -22.09 11.74 -11.02
CA MET A 103 -22.69 11.65 -9.69
C MET A 103 -23.25 13.00 -9.22
N LEU A 104 -22.55 14.11 -9.48
CA LEU A 104 -23.02 15.45 -9.12
C LEU A 104 -24.21 15.90 -9.97
N ALA A 105 -24.15 15.67 -11.29
CA ALA A 105 -25.22 16.03 -12.22
C ALA A 105 -26.55 15.32 -11.90
N GLU A 106 -26.50 14.05 -11.50
CA GLU A 106 -27.69 13.28 -11.08
C GLU A 106 -28.35 13.85 -9.81
N LEU A 107 -27.62 14.62 -9.00
CA LEU A 107 -28.13 15.32 -7.82
C LEU A 107 -28.52 16.77 -8.11
N GLY A 108 -28.26 17.27 -9.33
CA GLY A 108 -28.41 18.68 -9.66
C GLY A 108 -27.42 19.59 -8.93
N VAL A 109 -26.28 19.05 -8.47
CA VAL A 109 -25.25 19.77 -7.72
C VAL A 109 -24.15 20.24 -8.66
N ALA A 110 -23.75 21.51 -8.57
CA ALA A 110 -22.65 22.05 -9.36
C ALA A 110 -21.28 21.62 -8.79
N GLU A 111 -20.27 21.48 -9.66
CA GLU A 111 -18.89 21.16 -9.22
C GLU A 111 -18.35 22.17 -8.20
N ALA A 112 -18.78 23.44 -8.28
CA ALA A 112 -18.40 24.50 -7.36
C ALA A 112 -18.91 24.30 -5.91
N GLU A 113 -19.92 23.45 -5.72
CA GLU A 113 -20.48 23.12 -4.39
C GLU A 113 -19.66 22.03 -3.67
N LEU A 114 -18.71 21.39 -4.34
CA LEU A 114 -17.71 20.55 -3.68
C LEU A 114 -16.90 21.40 -2.69
N GLN A 115 -16.83 20.96 -1.43
CA GLN A 115 -16.04 21.65 -0.41
C GLN A 115 -14.57 21.18 -0.39
N THR A 116 -14.17 20.32 -1.32
CA THR A 116 -12.74 20.01 -1.56
C THR A 116 -12.01 21.27 -2.01
N PRO A 117 -10.76 21.50 -1.58
CA PRO A 117 -9.97 22.59 -2.14
C PRO A 117 -9.70 22.36 -3.63
N PRO A 118 -9.53 23.42 -4.45
CA PRO A 118 -9.06 23.27 -5.81
C PRO A 118 -7.67 22.64 -5.85
N ASP A 119 -7.49 21.61 -6.68
CA ASP A 119 -6.21 20.90 -6.83
C ASP A 119 -6.01 20.42 -8.28
N LEU A 120 -4.84 19.89 -8.60
CA LEU A 120 -4.60 19.15 -9.85
C LEU A 120 -4.97 17.67 -9.67
N PRO A 121 -5.12 16.90 -10.77
CA PRO A 121 -5.09 15.45 -10.70
C PRO A 121 -3.91 14.96 -9.85
N TYR A 122 -4.15 13.93 -9.04
CA TYR A 122 -3.14 13.44 -8.09
C TYR A 122 -2.01 12.66 -8.75
N ASP A 123 -2.29 12.00 -9.88
CA ASP A 123 -1.25 11.34 -10.65
C ASP A 123 -0.44 12.38 -11.45
N PRO A 124 0.91 12.35 -11.36
CA PRO A 124 1.75 13.35 -12.02
C PRO A 124 1.56 13.44 -13.53
N ALA A 125 1.36 12.31 -14.22
CA ALA A 125 1.15 12.31 -15.67
C ALA A 125 -0.21 12.92 -16.03
N GLU A 126 -1.25 12.65 -15.24
CA GLU A 126 -2.56 13.30 -15.43
C GLU A 126 -2.47 14.80 -15.13
N ALA A 127 -1.72 15.22 -14.11
CA ALA A 127 -1.53 16.62 -13.78
C ALA A 127 -0.83 17.39 -14.92
N GLU A 128 0.22 16.80 -15.52
CA GLU A 128 0.93 17.38 -16.66
C GLU A 128 0.02 17.50 -17.89
N LEU A 129 -0.72 16.44 -18.25
CA LEU A 129 -1.67 16.47 -19.35
C LEU A 129 -2.79 17.51 -19.14
N TYR A 130 -3.30 17.60 -17.91
CA TYR A 130 -4.36 18.53 -17.54
C TYR A 130 -3.91 19.99 -17.68
N LEU A 131 -2.70 20.32 -17.22
CA LEU A 131 -2.10 21.64 -17.39
C LEU A 131 -1.77 21.93 -18.88
N ALA A 132 -1.24 20.95 -19.60
CA ALA A 132 -0.91 21.10 -21.03
C ALA A 132 -2.15 21.37 -21.90
N ALA A 133 -3.32 20.88 -21.48
CA ALA A 133 -4.61 21.18 -22.09
C ALA A 133 -5.16 22.59 -21.74
N GLY A 134 -4.43 23.38 -20.96
CA GLY A 134 -4.82 24.74 -20.57
C GLY A 134 -5.76 24.81 -19.37
N HIS A 135 -5.99 23.69 -18.67
CA HIS A 135 -6.79 23.68 -17.45
C HIS A 135 -6.00 24.19 -16.24
N VAL A 136 -6.72 24.56 -15.18
CA VAL A 136 -6.17 25.02 -13.90
C VAL A 136 -6.77 24.21 -12.75
N ARG A 137 -6.20 24.34 -11.55
CA ARG A 137 -6.69 23.66 -10.34
C ARG A 137 -8.20 23.80 -10.17
N ASP A 138 -8.87 22.69 -9.90
CA ASP A 138 -10.31 22.60 -9.76
C ASP A 138 -10.70 21.69 -8.58
N ARG A 139 -11.90 21.85 -8.05
CA ARG A 139 -12.42 21.09 -6.91
C ARG A 139 -12.74 19.65 -7.31
N VAL A 140 -13.18 19.44 -8.56
CA VAL A 140 -13.49 18.12 -9.10
C VAL A 140 -12.25 17.25 -9.28
N THR A 141 -11.08 17.85 -9.55
CA THR A 141 -9.81 17.15 -9.77
C THR A 141 -9.13 16.72 -8.48
N MET A 142 -9.48 17.36 -7.35
CA MET A 142 -9.00 16.98 -6.04
C MET A 142 -9.35 15.50 -5.75
N ASN A 143 -8.37 14.71 -5.32
CA ASN A 143 -8.47 13.25 -5.21
C ASN A 143 -9.56 12.69 -4.27
N CYS A 144 -10.20 13.54 -3.47
CA CYS A 144 -11.31 13.20 -2.59
C CYS A 144 -12.68 13.59 -3.17
N SER A 145 -12.75 14.22 -4.35
CA SER A 145 -14.01 14.75 -4.90
C SER A 145 -15.07 13.67 -5.06
N GLY A 146 -14.70 12.45 -5.45
CA GLY A 146 -15.61 11.30 -5.50
C GLY A 146 -16.24 10.91 -4.16
N LYS A 147 -15.44 10.90 -3.09
CA LYS A 147 -15.94 10.71 -1.71
C LYS A 147 -16.88 11.85 -1.32
N HIS A 148 -16.55 13.09 -1.66
CA HIS A 148 -17.39 14.24 -1.34
C HIS A 148 -18.72 14.21 -2.11
N ALA A 149 -18.71 13.81 -3.38
CA ALA A 149 -19.94 13.59 -4.14
C ALA A 149 -20.84 12.54 -3.47
N ALA A 150 -20.27 11.44 -2.96
CA ALA A 150 -21.01 10.44 -2.20
C ALA A 150 -21.55 10.98 -0.86
N MET A 151 -20.78 11.81 -0.15
CA MET A 151 -21.23 12.48 1.07
C MET A 151 -22.40 13.43 0.81
N ILE A 152 -22.32 14.24 -0.25
CA ILE A 152 -23.39 15.15 -0.70
C ILE A 152 -24.64 14.35 -1.07
N ALA A 153 -24.49 13.25 -1.82
CA ALA A 153 -25.59 12.36 -2.17
C ALA A 153 -26.29 11.79 -0.92
N ALA A 154 -25.52 11.38 0.08
CA ALA A 154 -26.06 10.89 1.35
C ALA A 154 -26.82 11.99 2.10
N CYS A 155 -26.30 13.24 2.12
CA CYS A 155 -27.01 14.37 2.70
C CYS A 155 -28.34 14.64 1.99
N ALA A 156 -28.32 14.74 0.65
CA ALA A 156 -29.52 14.96 -0.16
C ALA A 156 -30.58 13.87 0.07
N ARG A 157 -30.17 12.60 0.12
CA ARG A 157 -31.06 11.45 0.36
C ARG A 157 -31.78 11.52 1.71
N ASN A 158 -31.14 12.10 2.72
CA ASN A 158 -31.61 12.16 4.10
C ASN A 158 -32.20 13.53 4.50
N GLY A 159 -32.22 14.50 3.58
CA GLY A 159 -32.62 15.87 3.90
C GLY A 159 -31.68 16.57 4.89
N TRP A 160 -30.40 16.18 4.92
CA TRP A 160 -29.40 16.84 5.75
C TRP A 160 -28.76 18.03 5.04
N PRO A 161 -28.28 19.05 5.78
CA PRO A 161 -27.59 20.22 5.21
C PRO A 161 -26.39 19.85 4.32
N VAL A 162 -26.45 20.19 3.03
CA VAL A 162 -25.37 19.95 2.06
C VAL A 162 -24.25 21.00 2.18
N GLU A 163 -24.53 22.14 2.77
CA GLU A 163 -23.58 23.24 2.98
C GLU A 163 -22.67 23.02 4.19
N SER A 164 -22.99 22.06 5.07
CA SER A 164 -22.22 21.81 6.30
C SER A 164 -21.85 20.34 6.53
N TYR A 165 -21.86 19.51 5.48
CA TYR A 165 -21.54 18.08 5.58
C TYR A 165 -20.15 17.76 6.14
N LEU A 166 -19.21 18.72 6.12
CA LEU A 166 -17.88 18.58 6.72
C LEU A 166 -17.83 18.94 8.22
N ALA A 167 -18.88 19.55 8.78
CA ALA A 167 -18.89 19.94 10.19
C ALA A 167 -18.83 18.69 11.09
N PRO A 168 -17.99 18.66 12.13
CA PRO A 168 -17.88 17.49 13.01
C PRO A 168 -19.21 17.07 13.67
N GLY A 169 -20.10 18.04 13.91
CA GLY A 169 -21.43 17.79 14.47
C GLY A 169 -22.47 17.28 13.46
N HIS A 170 -22.16 17.29 12.15
CA HIS A 170 -23.08 16.88 11.10
C HIS A 170 -23.44 15.38 11.24
N PRO A 171 -24.71 14.96 11.03
CA PRO A 171 -25.14 13.56 11.17
C PRO A 171 -24.24 12.57 10.42
N LEU A 172 -23.86 12.89 9.18
CA LEU A 172 -22.93 12.09 8.39
C LEU A 172 -21.56 11.88 9.05
N GLN A 173 -21.00 12.92 9.67
CA GLN A 173 -19.67 12.85 10.29
C GLN A 173 -19.73 12.08 11.62
N ARG A 174 -20.84 12.21 12.37
CA ARG A 174 -21.10 11.38 13.56
C ARG A 174 -21.24 9.90 13.20
N LEU A 175 -21.95 9.60 12.12
CA LEU A 175 -22.06 8.22 11.62
C LEU A 175 -20.70 7.69 11.15
N THR A 176 -19.91 8.52 10.46
CA THR A 176 -18.54 8.17 10.07
C THR A 176 -17.69 7.83 11.29
N LEU A 177 -17.76 8.64 12.35
CA LEU A 177 -17.05 8.39 13.61
C LEU A 177 -17.45 7.04 14.21
N GLN A 178 -18.75 6.76 14.27
CA GLN A 178 -19.25 5.49 14.77
C GLN A 178 -18.70 4.29 13.96
N VAL A 179 -18.72 4.37 12.63
CA VAL A 179 -18.18 3.31 11.76
C VAL A 179 -16.68 3.10 12.00
N VAL A 180 -15.91 4.17 12.18
CA VAL A 180 -14.48 4.08 12.46
C VAL A 180 -14.23 3.38 13.80
N GLU A 181 -14.94 3.75 14.85
CA GLU A 181 -14.79 3.14 16.18
C GLU A 181 -15.18 1.66 16.17
N GLU A 182 -16.31 1.33 15.54
CA GLU A 182 -16.76 -0.06 15.42
C GLU A 182 -15.80 -0.93 14.60
N ALA A 183 -15.34 -0.43 13.45
CA ALA A 183 -14.46 -1.19 12.57
C ALA A 183 -13.07 -1.40 13.19
N SER A 184 -12.53 -0.37 13.85
CA SER A 184 -11.22 -0.42 14.50
C SER A 184 -11.22 -1.17 15.84
N GLY A 185 -12.38 -1.25 16.49
CA GLY A 185 -12.54 -1.84 17.81
C GLY A 185 -11.98 -0.97 18.94
N GLU A 186 -11.82 0.33 18.71
CA GLU A 186 -11.31 1.30 19.68
C GLU A 186 -11.96 2.67 19.52
N ARG A 187 -11.81 3.54 20.52
CA ARG A 187 -12.29 4.93 20.41
C ARG A 187 -11.33 5.77 19.59
N VAL A 188 -11.88 6.75 18.89
CA VAL A 188 -11.08 7.77 18.21
C VAL A 188 -10.32 8.60 19.24
N GLY A 189 -8.99 8.62 19.14
CA GLY A 189 -8.13 9.33 20.09
C GLY A 189 -8.11 10.85 19.90
N HIS A 190 -8.35 11.31 18.67
CA HIS A 190 -8.39 12.73 18.32
C HIS A 190 -9.11 12.95 16.98
N VAL A 191 -9.77 14.10 16.81
CA VAL A 191 -10.39 14.51 15.54
C VAL A 191 -9.75 15.81 15.06
N GLY A 192 -9.04 15.74 13.93
CA GLY A 192 -8.50 16.90 13.22
C GLY A 192 -9.27 17.20 11.94
N THR A 193 -8.65 18.01 11.06
CA THR A 193 -9.15 18.34 9.72
C THR A 193 -8.20 17.78 8.67
N ASP A 194 -8.71 16.99 7.72
CA ASP A 194 -7.92 16.44 6.61
C ASP A 194 -7.69 17.50 5.52
N GLY A 195 -6.79 17.22 4.57
CA GLY A 195 -6.50 18.11 3.44
C GLY A 195 -7.70 18.35 2.52
N CYS A 196 -8.71 17.47 2.54
CA CYS A 196 -9.98 17.70 1.85
C CYS A 196 -11.00 18.54 2.64
N GLY A 197 -10.69 18.92 3.88
CA GLY A 197 -11.58 19.64 4.79
C GLY A 197 -12.47 18.74 5.65
N ALA A 198 -12.53 17.43 5.40
CA ALA A 198 -13.32 16.50 6.20
C ALA A 198 -12.70 16.19 7.56
N PRO A 199 -13.49 15.80 8.58
CA PRO A 199 -12.98 15.32 9.85
C PRO A 199 -12.01 14.14 9.70
N LEU A 200 -10.89 14.24 10.39
CA LEU A 200 -9.79 13.28 10.35
C LEU A 200 -9.65 12.58 11.71
N MET A 201 -10.09 11.33 11.77
CA MET A 201 -10.20 10.56 13.00
C MET A 201 -8.92 9.76 13.24
N ALA A 202 -8.23 10.05 14.34
CA ALA A 202 -6.99 9.37 14.73
C ALA A 202 -7.30 8.06 15.47
N ILE A 203 -6.67 6.98 15.02
CA ILE A 203 -6.73 5.64 15.59
C ILE A 203 -5.33 5.01 15.53
N SER A 204 -5.10 3.95 16.28
CA SER A 204 -3.85 3.20 16.26
C SER A 204 -3.66 2.44 14.94
N LEU A 205 -2.41 2.08 14.61
CA LEU A 205 -2.15 1.20 13.47
C LEU A 205 -2.81 -0.17 13.67
N THR A 206 -2.86 -0.65 14.91
CA THR A 206 -3.56 -1.89 15.26
C THR A 206 -5.07 -1.76 14.97
N GLY A 207 -5.70 -0.65 15.35
CA GLY A 207 -7.09 -0.34 15.03
C GLY A 207 -7.33 -0.24 13.52
N LEU A 208 -6.41 0.38 12.78
CA LEU A 208 -6.50 0.47 11.32
C LEU A 208 -6.43 -0.91 10.65
N ALA A 209 -5.50 -1.78 11.08
CA ALA A 209 -5.41 -3.15 10.56
C ALA A 209 -6.68 -3.97 10.88
N ARG A 210 -7.25 -3.80 12.09
CA ARG A 210 -8.53 -4.41 12.48
C ARG A 210 -9.70 -3.93 11.63
N ALA A 211 -9.74 -2.64 11.28
CA ALA A 211 -10.77 -2.09 10.41
C ALA A 211 -10.73 -2.71 9.01
N PHE A 212 -9.55 -2.88 8.41
CA PHE A 212 -9.43 -3.55 7.11
C PHE A 212 -9.81 -5.02 7.20
N ARG A 213 -9.39 -5.70 8.26
CA ARG A 213 -9.77 -7.08 8.55
C ARG A 213 -11.29 -7.25 8.68
N SER A 214 -11.96 -6.37 9.42
CA SER A 214 -13.41 -6.47 9.64
C SER A 214 -14.20 -6.28 8.35
N PHE A 215 -13.75 -5.41 7.44
CA PHE A 215 -14.37 -5.22 6.13
C PHE A 215 -14.27 -6.46 5.23
N VAL A 216 -13.12 -7.13 5.24
CA VAL A 216 -12.91 -8.32 4.42
C VAL A 216 -13.69 -9.53 4.96
N LEU A 217 -13.77 -9.66 6.29
CA LEU A 217 -14.46 -10.77 6.97
C LEU A 217 -15.97 -10.54 7.16
N ALA A 218 -16.48 -9.33 6.89
CA ALA A 218 -17.89 -9.03 7.06
C ALA A 218 -18.76 -9.91 6.14
N GLU A 219 -19.96 -10.23 6.63
CA GLU A 219 -20.94 -11.05 5.92
C GLU A 219 -21.33 -10.43 4.56
N PRO A 220 -21.53 -11.24 3.51
CA PRO A 220 -22.03 -10.75 2.22
C PRO A 220 -23.27 -9.87 2.36
N GLY A 221 -23.24 -8.70 1.73
CA GLY A 221 -24.36 -7.75 1.72
C GLY A 221 -24.31 -6.67 2.81
N THR A 222 -23.47 -6.80 3.84
CA THR A 222 -23.27 -5.70 4.80
C THR A 222 -22.60 -4.49 4.10
N PRO A 223 -22.81 -3.26 4.61
CA PRO A 223 -22.13 -2.07 4.10
C PRO A 223 -20.61 -2.22 3.97
N GLU A 224 -19.96 -2.77 4.98
CA GLU A 224 -18.51 -2.97 5.03
C GLU A 224 -18.05 -3.94 3.94
N ARG A 225 -18.76 -5.07 3.82
CA ARG A 225 -18.44 -6.08 2.82
C ARG A 225 -18.66 -5.56 1.40
N ARG A 226 -19.77 -4.84 1.16
CA ARG A 226 -20.08 -4.19 -0.13
C ARG A 226 -19.00 -3.20 -0.56
N VAL A 227 -18.51 -2.37 0.37
CA VAL A 227 -17.42 -1.43 0.09
C VAL A 227 -16.16 -2.19 -0.31
N ALA A 228 -15.77 -3.19 0.46
CA ALA A 228 -14.57 -3.98 0.16
C ALA A 228 -14.69 -4.70 -1.18
N ASP A 229 -15.85 -5.26 -1.50
CA ASP A 229 -16.12 -5.93 -2.78
C ASP A 229 -16.07 -4.95 -3.96
N ALA A 230 -16.67 -3.76 -3.84
CA ALA A 230 -16.62 -2.74 -4.88
C ALA A 230 -15.20 -2.23 -5.14
N MET A 231 -14.43 -1.98 -4.07
CA MET A 231 -13.01 -1.59 -4.20
C MET A 231 -12.18 -2.65 -4.92
N ARG A 232 -12.43 -3.94 -4.64
CA ARG A 232 -11.73 -5.08 -5.27
C ARG A 232 -12.14 -5.29 -6.72
N ALA A 233 -13.41 -5.06 -7.04
CA ALA A 233 -13.94 -5.19 -8.40
C ALA A 233 -13.54 -4.02 -9.31
N HIS A 234 -13.42 -2.82 -8.76
CA HIS A 234 -13.10 -1.59 -9.51
C HIS A 234 -11.90 -0.84 -8.88
N PRO A 235 -10.74 -1.49 -8.73
CA PRO A 235 -9.63 -0.92 -7.98
C PRO A 235 -9.02 0.31 -8.65
N GLU A 236 -9.10 0.40 -9.97
CA GLU A 236 -8.71 1.60 -10.71
C GLU A 236 -9.51 2.83 -10.28
N TYR A 237 -10.80 2.71 -9.91
CA TYR A 237 -11.58 3.85 -9.39
C TYR A 237 -11.15 4.28 -7.99
N VAL A 238 -10.48 3.42 -7.23
CA VAL A 238 -10.00 3.70 -5.87
C VAL A 238 -8.70 4.52 -5.90
N ALA A 239 -7.75 4.10 -6.73
CA ALA A 239 -6.38 4.61 -6.68
C ALA A 239 -5.77 4.96 -8.05
N GLY A 240 -6.47 4.73 -9.16
CA GLY A 240 -5.95 4.89 -10.51
C GLY A 240 -5.17 3.68 -11.04
N THR A 241 -4.80 3.70 -12.31
CA THR A 241 -4.21 2.57 -13.03
C THR A 241 -2.74 2.29 -12.68
N ARG A 242 -2.06 3.28 -12.09
CA ARG A 242 -0.60 3.30 -11.90
C ARG A 242 -0.14 3.17 -10.45
N ARG A 243 -1.02 2.77 -9.51
CA ARG A 243 -0.69 2.75 -8.08
C ARG A 243 -0.72 1.35 -7.44
N PRO A 244 0.09 1.12 -6.38
CA PRO A 244 0.20 -0.18 -5.71
C PRO A 244 -1.14 -0.78 -5.25
N ASP A 245 -2.05 0.04 -4.71
CA ASP A 245 -3.38 -0.42 -4.28
C ASP A 245 -4.11 -1.14 -5.41
N THR A 246 -4.07 -0.58 -6.62
CA THR A 246 -4.73 -1.15 -7.80
C THR A 246 -4.06 -2.43 -8.25
N TRP A 247 -2.74 -2.44 -8.30
CA TRP A 247 -1.99 -3.63 -8.73
C TRP A 247 -2.20 -4.78 -7.75
N LEU A 248 -2.19 -4.50 -6.44
CA LEU A 248 -2.36 -5.47 -5.38
C LEU A 248 -3.76 -6.10 -5.43
N MET A 249 -4.82 -5.28 -5.45
CA MET A 249 -6.21 -5.79 -5.49
C MET A 249 -6.52 -6.59 -6.76
N ARG A 250 -5.86 -6.28 -7.89
CA ARG A 250 -5.98 -7.08 -9.12
C ARG A 250 -5.22 -8.40 -9.07
N SER A 251 -4.09 -8.44 -8.36
CA SER A 251 -3.15 -9.57 -8.43
C SER A 251 -3.26 -10.56 -7.28
N VAL A 252 -3.92 -10.17 -6.18
CA VAL A 252 -4.11 -11.00 -4.98
C VAL A 252 -5.60 -11.11 -4.69
N PRO A 253 -6.25 -12.23 -5.09
CA PRO A 253 -7.68 -12.40 -4.92
C PRO A 253 -8.15 -12.17 -3.48
N GLY A 254 -9.19 -11.36 -3.33
CA GLY A 254 -9.80 -11.06 -2.03
C GLY A 254 -9.05 -10.04 -1.18
N ALA A 255 -7.84 -9.60 -1.57
CA ALA A 255 -7.11 -8.58 -0.82
C ALA A 255 -7.79 -7.21 -0.91
N LEU A 256 -7.87 -6.50 0.22
CA LEU A 256 -8.31 -5.11 0.30
C LEU A 256 -7.10 -4.24 0.64
N SER A 257 -6.85 -3.18 -0.13
CA SER A 257 -5.69 -2.30 0.04
C SER A 257 -6.08 -0.84 -0.06
N LYS A 258 -5.53 0.00 0.83
CA LYS A 258 -5.69 1.45 0.73
C LYS A 258 -4.50 2.19 1.32
N MET A 259 -3.86 2.99 0.47
CA MET A 259 -2.86 3.98 0.87
C MET A 259 -3.53 5.25 1.44
N GLY A 260 -2.91 5.80 2.48
CA GLY A 260 -3.13 7.13 3.04
C GLY A 260 -1.93 8.05 2.85
N ALA A 261 -2.19 9.36 2.68
CA ALA A 261 -1.15 10.39 2.72
C ALA A 261 -0.31 10.30 4.00
N GLU A 262 0.85 10.95 4.03
CA GLU A 262 1.82 10.80 5.12
C GLU A 262 2.29 9.35 5.30
N ALA A 263 2.47 8.64 4.17
CA ALA A 263 3.01 7.28 4.08
C ALA A 263 2.35 6.25 5.00
N VAL A 264 1.02 6.30 5.09
CA VAL A 264 0.21 5.29 5.79
C VAL A 264 -0.31 4.25 4.79
N GLN A 265 -0.34 2.99 5.16
CA GLN A 265 -0.92 1.92 4.35
C GLN A 265 -1.64 0.92 5.24
N ALA A 266 -2.76 0.40 4.75
CA ALA A 266 -3.45 -0.74 5.35
C ALA A 266 -3.83 -1.76 4.28
N VAL A 267 -3.73 -3.04 4.65
CA VAL A 267 -4.08 -4.18 3.80
C VAL A 267 -4.73 -5.27 4.64
N ALA A 268 -5.74 -5.95 4.10
CA ALA A 268 -6.27 -7.20 4.65
C ALA A 268 -6.42 -8.26 3.55
N LEU A 269 -6.14 -9.51 3.89
CA LEU A 269 -6.28 -10.71 3.06
C LEU A 269 -7.63 -11.40 3.34
N PRO A 270 -8.14 -12.23 2.40
CA PRO A 270 -9.45 -12.88 2.54
C PRO A 270 -9.58 -13.79 3.78
N ASP A 271 -8.48 -14.27 4.34
CA ASP A 271 -8.46 -15.09 5.56
C ASP A 271 -8.37 -14.28 6.86
N GLY A 272 -8.42 -12.95 6.76
CA GLY A 272 -8.41 -12.05 7.90
C GLY A 272 -7.02 -11.65 8.39
N ARG A 273 -5.93 -12.17 7.79
CA ARG A 273 -4.60 -11.61 8.06
C ARG A 273 -4.54 -10.19 7.52
N ALA A 274 -3.90 -9.28 8.25
CA ALA A 274 -3.88 -7.86 7.89
C ALA A 274 -2.58 -7.19 8.30
N LEU A 275 -2.26 -6.06 7.69
CA LEU A 275 -1.17 -5.21 8.12
C LEU A 275 -1.59 -3.74 8.08
N ALA A 276 -0.90 -2.94 8.88
CA ALA A 276 -0.90 -1.49 8.74
C ALA A 276 0.47 -0.94 9.11
N PHE A 277 0.90 0.11 8.44
CA PHE A 277 2.14 0.80 8.79
C PHE A 277 2.04 2.30 8.53
N LYS A 278 2.93 3.04 9.17
CA LYS A 278 3.20 4.46 8.92
C LYS A 278 4.71 4.68 8.89
N ILE A 279 5.16 5.47 7.92
CA ILE A 279 6.52 6.04 7.91
C ILE A 279 6.45 7.43 8.52
N ASP A 280 7.28 7.73 9.51
CA ASP A 280 7.10 8.91 10.34
C ASP A 280 7.42 10.23 9.64
N ASP A 281 8.31 10.20 8.66
CA ASP A 281 8.64 11.37 7.84
C ASP A 281 7.68 11.58 6.65
N GLY A 282 6.62 10.75 6.55
CA GLY A 282 5.62 10.83 5.50
C GLY A 282 6.14 10.49 4.09
N ALA A 283 7.36 9.98 3.95
CA ALA A 283 8.00 9.81 2.65
C ALA A 283 7.38 8.66 1.84
N MET A 284 6.64 9.02 0.79
CA MET A 284 5.97 8.06 -0.08
C MET A 284 6.90 7.05 -0.75
N ARG A 285 8.17 7.41 -1.02
CA ARG A 285 9.17 6.50 -1.60
C ARG A 285 9.47 5.27 -0.74
N ALA A 286 9.20 5.31 0.56
CA ALA A 286 9.39 4.17 1.47
C ALA A 286 8.20 3.22 1.48
N THR A 287 7.01 3.66 1.04
CA THR A 287 5.77 2.89 1.16
C THR A 287 5.81 1.58 0.37
N GLY A 288 6.28 1.60 -0.88
CA GLY A 288 6.39 0.41 -1.73
C GLY A 288 7.28 -0.68 -1.13
N PRO A 289 8.55 -0.40 -0.79
CA PRO A 289 9.43 -1.35 -0.14
C PRO A 289 8.91 -1.93 1.18
N VAL A 290 8.30 -1.10 2.02
CA VAL A 290 7.73 -1.54 3.31
C VAL A 290 6.49 -2.39 3.09
N LEU A 291 5.60 -2.00 2.17
CA LEU A 291 4.43 -2.77 1.79
C LEU A 291 4.82 -4.14 1.23
N ALA A 292 5.78 -4.19 0.31
CA ALA A 292 6.25 -5.44 -0.26
C ALA A 292 6.77 -6.39 0.84
N ARG A 293 7.56 -5.87 1.78
CA ARG A 293 8.03 -6.67 2.92
C ARG A 293 6.89 -7.14 3.81
N GLY A 294 5.91 -6.28 4.09
CA GLY A 294 4.72 -6.63 4.84
C GLY A 294 3.89 -7.73 4.17
N LEU A 295 3.74 -7.68 2.84
CA LEU A 295 3.04 -8.70 2.05
C LEU A 295 3.76 -10.06 2.11
N GLU A 296 5.09 -10.08 2.08
CA GLU A 296 5.86 -11.31 2.28
C GLU A 296 5.70 -11.89 3.68
N LEU A 297 5.64 -11.04 4.72
CA LEU A 297 5.35 -11.48 6.10
C LEU A 297 3.95 -12.08 6.20
N LEU A 298 2.99 -11.56 5.42
CA LEU A 298 1.67 -12.15 5.22
C LEU A 298 1.68 -13.38 4.31
N GLY A 299 2.83 -13.86 3.83
CA GLY A 299 2.94 -15.04 2.96
C GLY A 299 2.31 -14.85 1.57
N VAL A 300 2.23 -13.62 1.06
CA VAL A 300 1.72 -13.34 -0.28
C VAL A 300 2.80 -13.67 -1.31
N GLU A 301 2.54 -14.71 -2.11
CA GLU A 301 3.40 -15.13 -3.23
C GLU A 301 2.82 -14.65 -4.55
N SER A 302 3.21 -13.46 -5.00
CA SER A 302 2.74 -12.89 -6.28
C SER A 302 3.80 -11.97 -6.91
N PRO A 303 3.98 -11.97 -8.25
CA PRO A 303 4.91 -11.06 -8.93
C PRO A 303 4.64 -9.58 -8.63
N VAL A 304 3.41 -9.24 -8.22
CA VAL A 304 3.06 -7.87 -7.82
C VAL A 304 3.89 -7.37 -6.64
N VAL A 305 4.33 -8.26 -5.74
CA VAL A 305 5.13 -7.89 -4.56
C VAL A 305 6.47 -7.30 -5.01
N ALA A 306 7.13 -7.94 -6.00
CA ALA A 306 8.36 -7.42 -6.58
C ALA A 306 8.15 -6.09 -7.31
N ARG A 307 7.05 -5.95 -8.05
CA ARG A 307 6.67 -4.69 -8.71
C ARG A 307 6.43 -3.56 -7.71
N ILE A 308 5.77 -3.83 -6.59
CA ILE A 308 5.50 -2.84 -5.53
C ILE A 308 6.79 -2.44 -4.80
N ALA A 309 7.72 -3.39 -4.62
CA ALA A 309 9.03 -3.12 -4.01
C ALA A 309 9.91 -2.19 -4.87
N GLU A 310 9.60 -2.06 -6.16
CA GLU A 310 10.44 -1.34 -7.10
C GLU A 310 10.33 0.18 -6.90
N THR A 311 11.37 0.78 -6.33
CA THR A 311 11.50 2.23 -6.18
C THR A 311 12.89 2.67 -6.62
N PRO A 312 13.13 2.85 -7.94
CA PRO A 312 14.42 3.24 -8.47
C PRO A 312 14.86 4.59 -7.91
N LEU A 313 16.16 4.69 -7.59
CA LEU A 313 16.84 5.97 -7.52
C LEU A 313 17.57 6.18 -8.85
N LEU A 314 17.29 7.31 -9.48
CA LEU A 314 17.93 7.69 -10.74
C LEU A 314 19.07 8.68 -10.49
N GLY A 315 20.07 8.64 -11.36
CA GLY A 315 21.21 9.56 -11.42
C GLY A 315 21.65 9.70 -12.88
N GLY A 316 21.59 10.91 -13.43
CA GLY A 316 21.83 11.13 -14.87
C GLY A 316 20.84 10.41 -15.79
N GLY A 317 19.63 10.09 -15.31
CA GLY A 317 18.62 9.30 -16.05
C GLY A 317 18.75 7.79 -15.88
N GLU A 318 19.88 7.29 -15.39
CA GLU A 318 20.14 5.87 -15.18
C GLU A 318 19.83 5.43 -13.76
N ARG A 319 19.49 4.15 -13.58
CA ARG A 319 19.28 3.59 -12.23
C ARG A 319 20.61 3.49 -11.49
N VAL A 320 20.72 4.21 -10.39
CA VAL A 320 21.89 4.20 -9.50
C VAL A 320 21.59 3.59 -8.14
N GLY A 321 20.33 3.28 -7.82
CA GLY A 321 19.98 2.78 -6.49
C GLY A 321 18.52 2.40 -6.34
N ARG A 322 18.12 2.17 -5.09
CA ARG A 322 16.72 1.91 -4.70
C ARG A 322 16.43 2.30 -3.26
N SER A 323 15.17 2.56 -2.95
CA SER A 323 14.66 2.39 -1.58
C SER A 323 14.34 0.91 -1.36
N GLY A 324 14.76 0.33 -0.25
CA GLY A 324 14.70 -1.12 -0.06
C GLY A 324 15.03 -1.59 1.35
N ARG A 325 15.12 -2.90 1.52
CA ARG A 325 15.50 -3.52 2.79
C ARG A 325 16.89 -3.06 3.24
N ARG A 326 17.09 -3.15 4.55
CA ARG A 326 18.40 -3.20 5.17
C ARG A 326 19.26 -4.29 4.52
N SER A 327 20.44 -3.91 4.05
CA SER A 327 21.43 -4.85 3.52
C SER A 327 21.96 -5.71 4.68
N GLU A 328 21.79 -7.04 4.65
CA GLU A 328 22.62 -7.93 5.46
C GLU A 328 24.01 -7.98 4.83
N GLY A 329 25.05 -7.60 5.58
CA GLY A 329 26.39 -7.36 5.04
C GLY A 329 27.02 -8.58 4.37
N VAL A 330 27.60 -8.37 3.18
CA VAL A 330 28.38 -9.36 2.42
C VAL A 330 29.66 -9.71 3.20
N ALA A 331 29.70 -10.90 3.79
CA ALA A 331 30.89 -11.49 4.35
C ALA A 331 31.50 -12.50 3.36
N GLY A 332 32.75 -12.26 2.98
CA GLY A 332 33.62 -13.28 2.38
C GLY A 332 34.42 -12.77 1.19
N ARG A 333 35.73 -12.62 1.37
CA ARG A 333 36.67 -13.19 0.40
C ARG A 333 38.07 -13.44 0.97
N GLU A 334 38.71 -14.36 0.28
CA GLU A 334 39.70 -15.31 0.74
C GLU A 334 41.14 -14.78 0.76
N ARG A 335 41.99 -15.57 1.42
CA ARG A 335 43.41 -15.35 1.70
C ARG A 335 44.26 -15.28 0.43
N GLY A 336 45.18 -14.32 0.37
CA GLY A 336 46.26 -14.24 -0.63
C GLY A 336 47.54 -13.66 -0.03
N ALA A 337 48.69 -14.17 -0.45
CA ALA A 337 49.93 -14.26 0.31
C ALA A 337 50.83 -13.00 0.39
N ARG A 338 51.63 -13.01 1.47
CA ARG A 338 52.75 -12.17 1.92
C ARG A 338 53.62 -11.50 0.83
N ARG A 339 54.10 -10.26 1.12
CA ARG A 339 55.53 -9.86 1.05
C ARG A 339 55.84 -8.56 1.84
N SER A 340 57.05 -8.53 2.40
CA SER A 340 57.65 -7.55 3.33
C SER A 340 58.10 -6.22 2.66
N PRO A 341 58.41 -5.15 3.43
CA PRO A 341 58.57 -3.79 2.89
C PRO A 341 60.02 -3.39 2.52
N VAL A 342 60.17 -2.42 1.60
CA VAL A 342 61.43 -1.74 1.25
C VAL A 342 61.23 -0.21 1.39
N PRO A 343 62.22 0.56 1.90
CA PRO A 343 62.08 1.99 2.25
C PRO A 343 62.37 2.98 1.10
N CYS A 344 61.91 4.23 1.29
CA CYS A 344 61.87 5.33 0.33
C CYS A 344 63.23 5.93 -0.11
N ARG A 345 63.32 6.38 -1.38
CA ARG A 345 64.28 7.41 -1.89
C ARG A 345 63.61 8.33 -2.93
N GLY A 346 64.11 9.58 -3.02
CA GLY A 346 63.55 10.75 -3.73
C GLY A 346 63.67 10.79 -5.28
N PRO A 347 63.42 11.95 -5.91
CA PRO A 347 62.90 12.04 -7.27
C PRO A 347 63.98 11.99 -8.37
N GLY A 348 63.69 11.26 -9.45
CA GLY A 348 64.50 11.19 -10.68
C GLY A 348 63.62 10.78 -11.87
N ALA A 349 63.87 11.41 -13.01
CA ALA A 349 63.07 11.42 -14.23
C ALA A 349 62.92 10.07 -14.96
N GLY A 350 61.83 9.92 -15.74
CA GLY A 350 61.79 9.01 -16.90
C GLY A 350 60.52 8.15 -17.07
N ALA A 351 59.74 8.50 -18.10
CA ALA A 351 58.94 7.66 -19.02
C ALA A 351 58.06 6.46 -18.58
N SER A 352 56.82 6.51 -19.10
CA SER A 352 55.94 5.43 -19.59
C SER A 352 55.19 4.49 -18.62
N GLY A 353 53.85 4.51 -18.73
CA GLY A 353 52.99 3.31 -18.79
C GLY A 353 52.24 2.88 -17.52
N GLY A 354 50.90 2.82 -17.62
CA GLY A 354 50.07 1.79 -16.95
C GLY A 354 49.37 2.14 -15.62
N VAL A 355 48.04 2.08 -15.63
CA VAL A 355 47.02 2.13 -14.53
C VAL A 355 46.92 0.70 -13.87
N PRO A 356 46.23 0.36 -12.72
CA PRO A 356 45.38 1.09 -11.73
C PRO A 356 45.63 0.82 -10.20
N GLU A 357 45.02 1.68 -9.37
CA GLU A 357 44.10 1.46 -8.22
C GLU A 357 44.34 0.36 -7.14
N SER A 358 44.49 0.76 -5.85
CA SER A 358 43.56 0.43 -4.74
C SER A 358 44.09 0.80 -3.33
N ASP A 359 43.20 1.43 -2.55
CA ASP A 359 42.99 1.45 -1.09
C ASP A 359 44.09 1.63 -0.05
N ILE A 360 43.81 2.59 0.82
CA ILE A 360 44.58 3.10 1.94
C ILE A 360 43.74 2.96 3.23
N TYR A 361 44.42 2.55 4.30
CA TYR A 361 44.06 2.51 5.73
C TYR A 361 43.15 1.40 6.25
N GLY A 362 43.77 0.53 7.06
CA GLY A 362 43.14 -0.18 8.15
C GLY A 362 43.42 0.43 9.53
N ARG A 363 42.94 -0.32 10.54
CA ARG A 363 43.06 -0.24 12.01
C ARG A 363 41.85 0.39 12.72
N GLU A 364 41.33 -0.12 13.84
CA GLU A 364 41.45 -1.35 14.66
C GLU A 364 40.22 -1.29 15.62
N PRO A 365 39.66 -2.41 16.12
CA PRO A 365 38.35 -2.43 16.78
C PRO A 365 38.40 -2.56 18.31
N PHE A 366 37.32 -2.12 18.98
CA PHE A 366 37.07 -2.40 20.39
C PHE A 366 35.70 -3.06 20.59
N LEU A 367 35.76 -4.18 21.30
CA LEU A 367 34.74 -4.85 22.13
C LEU A 367 33.62 -5.70 21.52
N SER A 368 33.59 -6.91 22.08
CA SER A 368 32.53 -7.91 22.08
C SER A 368 31.27 -7.46 22.82
N GLN A 369 30.13 -8.04 22.44
CA GLN A 369 29.24 -8.87 23.28
C GLN A 369 27.77 -8.65 22.89
N VAL A 370 26.97 -9.72 23.01
CA VAL A 370 25.56 -9.87 22.62
C VAL A 370 25.36 -10.43 21.21
N LEU A 371 25.27 -11.77 21.12
CA LEU A 371 24.26 -12.54 20.37
C LEU A 371 24.58 -14.04 20.51
N ARG A 372 24.25 -14.60 21.68
CA ARG A 372 24.00 -16.04 21.86
C ARG A 372 22.62 -16.21 22.48
N THR A 373 21.58 -15.94 21.70
CA THR A 373 20.24 -16.46 22.00
C THR A 373 19.45 -16.56 20.71
N VAL A 374 18.73 -17.66 20.54
CA VAL A 374 17.83 -18.02 19.42
C VAL A 374 18.50 -18.71 18.22
N ALA A 375 19.16 -19.85 18.47
CA ALA A 375 19.23 -20.95 17.50
C ALA A 375 19.43 -22.28 18.25
N ALA A 376 18.50 -22.64 19.13
CA ALA A 376 18.33 -24.00 19.62
C ALA A 376 17.04 -24.09 20.43
N ARG A 377 15.94 -24.51 19.79
CA ARG A 377 14.81 -25.23 20.41
C ARG A 377 13.74 -25.51 19.36
N LYS A 378 13.92 -26.63 18.63
CA LYS A 378 12.87 -27.62 18.33
C LYS A 378 13.50 -28.80 17.61
N TYR A 379 13.07 -30.00 18.02
CA TYR A 379 13.46 -31.37 17.66
C TYR A 379 14.50 -32.06 18.58
N PRO A 380 14.08 -33.10 19.32
CA PRO A 380 14.97 -33.94 20.13
C PRO A 380 15.57 -35.11 19.32
N ALA A 381 16.78 -35.49 19.73
CA ALA A 381 17.44 -36.79 19.63
C ALA A 381 17.53 -37.50 18.25
N ALA A 382 18.75 -37.47 17.69
CA ALA A 382 19.21 -38.40 16.68
C ALA A 382 19.51 -39.79 17.30
N PHE A 383 18.97 -40.83 16.67
CA PHE A 383 19.53 -42.18 16.72
C PHE A 383 20.77 -42.24 15.82
N ARG A 384 21.77 -42.99 16.29
CA ARG A 384 23.11 -43.16 15.72
C ARG A 384 23.16 -44.14 14.54
N ASP A 385 24.16 -43.91 13.70
CA ASP A 385 25.00 -44.87 12.95
C ASP A 385 24.34 -45.91 12.03
N THR A 386 24.37 -45.67 10.70
CA THR A 386 24.67 -46.72 9.68
C THR A 386 25.09 -46.08 8.34
N PRO A 387 26.13 -46.60 7.65
CA PRO A 387 26.69 -45.97 6.45
C PRO A 387 25.94 -46.26 5.14
N CYS A 388 25.94 -45.29 4.23
CA CYS A 388 25.35 -45.35 2.90
C CYS A 388 26.07 -46.38 2.00
N GLY A 389 25.31 -47.37 1.50
CA GLY A 389 25.64 -48.14 0.29
C GLY A 389 24.81 -47.64 -0.90
N PRO A 390 25.30 -47.79 -2.15
CA PRO A 390 24.63 -47.24 -3.33
C PRO A 390 23.43 -48.11 -3.74
N VAL A 391 22.24 -47.50 -3.83
CA VAL A 391 21.05 -48.15 -4.41
C VAL A 391 20.92 -47.72 -5.87
N THR A 392 21.01 -48.70 -6.76
CA THR A 392 20.78 -48.57 -8.21
C THR A 392 19.27 -48.52 -8.47
N LEU A 393 18.76 -47.47 -9.11
CA LEU A 393 17.37 -47.38 -9.56
C LEU A 393 17.27 -47.70 -11.06
N ARG A 394 16.41 -48.66 -11.40
CA ARG A 394 15.97 -48.98 -12.77
C ARG A 394 15.00 -47.91 -13.30
N PRO A 395 15.02 -47.57 -14.61
CA PRO A 395 14.06 -46.64 -15.19
C PRO A 395 12.74 -47.36 -15.53
N GLY A 396 11.63 -46.89 -14.98
CA GLY A 396 10.27 -47.37 -15.26
C GLY A 396 9.38 -46.21 -15.73
N LEU A 397 8.85 -46.39 -16.94
CA LEU A 397 7.92 -45.59 -17.75
C LEU A 397 7.11 -44.47 -17.03
N LEU A 398 7.27 -43.24 -17.51
CA LEU A 398 6.26 -42.18 -17.44
C LEU A 398 5.75 -41.90 -18.86
N ARG A 399 4.46 -42.18 -19.10
CA ARG A 399 3.73 -41.76 -20.31
C ARG A 399 3.50 -40.25 -20.27
N ALA A 400 3.76 -39.58 -21.39
CA ALA A 400 3.41 -38.17 -21.59
C ALA A 400 1.88 -37.97 -21.65
N PRO A 401 1.34 -36.84 -21.15
CA PRO A 401 -0.07 -36.49 -21.31
C PRO A 401 -0.36 -36.00 -22.75
N PRO A 402 -1.61 -36.11 -23.24
CA PRO A 402 -1.97 -35.70 -24.59
C PRO A 402 -1.97 -34.18 -24.77
N ALA A 403 -1.67 -33.74 -26.00
CA ALA A 403 -1.58 -32.34 -26.40
C ALA A 403 -2.92 -31.59 -26.32
N ALA A 404 -2.87 -30.33 -25.91
CA ALA A 404 -4.01 -29.42 -25.85
C ALA A 404 -4.51 -29.02 -27.26
N PRO A 405 -5.82 -28.79 -27.46
CA PRO A 405 -6.36 -28.34 -28.74
C PRO A 405 -5.98 -26.87 -29.04
N PRO A 406 -5.94 -26.48 -30.33
CA PRO A 406 -5.52 -25.14 -30.75
C PRO A 406 -6.54 -24.05 -30.36
N PRO A 407 -6.09 -22.80 -30.20
CA PRO A 407 -6.95 -21.69 -29.77
C PRO A 407 -7.97 -21.30 -30.83
N ALA A 408 -9.17 -20.93 -30.37
CA ALA A 408 -10.25 -20.40 -31.21
C ALA A 408 -9.87 -19.04 -31.83
N GLY A 409 -10.22 -18.87 -33.12
CA GLY A 409 -9.96 -17.64 -33.87
C GLY A 409 -10.73 -16.42 -33.36
N PRO A 410 -10.36 -15.21 -33.84
CA PRO A 410 -10.91 -13.95 -33.32
C PRO A 410 -12.39 -13.76 -33.68
N PRO A 411 -13.16 -13.05 -32.83
CA PRO A 411 -14.57 -12.77 -33.06
C PRO A 411 -14.79 -11.77 -34.21
N PRO A 412 -15.95 -11.80 -34.88
CA PRO A 412 -16.27 -10.89 -35.98
C PRO A 412 -16.48 -9.45 -35.49
N PRO A 413 -16.25 -8.44 -36.36
CA PRO A 413 -16.38 -7.04 -36.00
C PRO A 413 -17.83 -6.62 -35.75
N PHE A 414 -17.99 -5.76 -34.73
CA PHE A 414 -19.25 -5.17 -34.27
C PHE A 414 -19.87 -4.22 -35.31
N ARG A 415 -21.16 -4.41 -35.64
CA ARG A 415 -21.97 -3.45 -36.42
C ARG A 415 -22.87 -2.65 -35.46
N PRO A 416 -22.83 -1.31 -35.48
CA PRO A 416 -23.77 -0.50 -34.69
C PRO A 416 -25.18 -0.50 -35.31
N PRO A 417 -26.23 -0.29 -34.50
CA PRO A 417 -27.61 -0.22 -34.99
C PRO A 417 -27.92 1.12 -35.66
N GLU A 418 -28.63 1.07 -36.79
CA GLU A 418 -29.21 2.24 -37.47
C GLU A 418 -30.45 2.73 -36.72
N TYR A 419 -30.49 4.02 -36.37
CA TYR A 419 -31.68 4.70 -35.86
C TYR A 419 -32.32 5.55 -36.97
N PRO A 420 -33.66 5.52 -37.14
CA PRO A 420 -34.34 6.34 -38.13
C PRO A 420 -34.39 7.82 -37.70
N VAL A 421 -34.04 8.71 -38.64
CA VAL A 421 -34.06 10.16 -38.50
C VAL A 421 -35.50 10.66 -38.63
N GLY A 422 -36.05 11.28 -37.58
CA GLY A 422 -37.32 12.01 -37.61
C GLY A 422 -37.14 13.46 -38.06
N SER A 423 -38.01 13.92 -38.97
CA SER A 423 -38.02 15.27 -39.53
C SER A 423 -38.42 16.37 -38.50
N PRO A 424 -37.94 17.61 -38.66
CA PRO A 424 -38.28 18.71 -37.75
C PRO A 424 -39.58 19.43 -38.15
N HIS A 425 -40.44 19.66 -37.15
CA HIS A 425 -41.55 20.62 -37.24
C HIS A 425 -41.04 22.03 -36.88
N ALA A 426 -41.40 22.99 -37.72
CA ALA A 426 -41.25 24.42 -37.54
C ALA A 426 -42.29 24.98 -36.54
N ALA A 427 -41.91 26.02 -35.81
CA ALA A 427 -42.81 26.98 -35.20
C ALA A 427 -42.24 28.40 -35.43
N PRO A 428 -43.11 29.41 -35.63
CA PRO A 428 -42.73 30.76 -36.06
C PRO A 428 -41.99 31.57 -35.00
#